data_AF-A0A7C6SIV0-F1
#
_entry.id   AF-A0A7C6SIV0-F1
#
_cell.length_a   1.000
_cell.length_b   1.000
_cell.length_c   1.000
_cell.angle_alpha   90.00
_cell.angle_beta   90.00
_cell.angle_gamma   90.00
#
_symmetry.space_group_name_H-M   'P 1'
#
loop_
_entity.id
_entity.type
_entity.pdbx_description
1 polymer ?
#
loop_
_entity_poly.entity_id
_entity_poly.type
_entity_poly.pdbx_seq_one_letter_code
_entity_poly.pdbx_strand_id
1 'polypeptide(L)'
;GNAEYFYENGVRVSFEENNSGGVNEYIADNKSTPGSFIDNVGSDNYTFSSIITVAWNENSNFEEKLERVITQKWIAMYPDGPEGWSEYRRTGYPELIPVVRNSSNGGVDTQLQVRRLPYTRDEKINNSSGVSSGIAALGGQDNGGTKLWWDKKAH
;
A
#
# COMPACT_ATOMS: atom_id res chain seq x y z
N GLY A 1 6.01 23.84 8.28
CA GLY A 1 4.76 23.15 8.64
C GLY A 1 5.07 21.99 9.57
N ASN A 2 4.08 21.55 10.35
CA ASN A 2 4.10 20.28 11.08
C ASN A 2 3.45 19.17 10.21
N ALA A 3 3.32 17.95 10.74
CA ALA A 3 2.73 16.82 10.01
C ALA A 3 1.28 17.09 9.58
N GLU A 4 0.46 17.62 10.50
CA GLU A 4 -0.91 18.07 10.22
C GLU A 4 -0.97 18.99 9.01
N TYR A 5 -0.19 20.08 9.02
CA TYR A 5 -0.14 21.06 7.93
C TYR A 5 0.20 20.41 6.58
N PHE A 6 1.20 19.53 6.52
CA PHE A 6 1.58 18.91 5.26
C PHE A 6 0.58 17.85 4.79
N TYR A 7 0.01 17.07 5.72
CA TYR A 7 -1.07 16.14 5.45
C TYR A 7 -2.26 16.85 4.80
N GLU A 8 -2.71 17.91 5.46
CA GLU A 8 -3.84 18.73 5.07
C GLU A 8 -3.62 19.44 3.73
N ASN A 9 -2.44 19.97 3.48
CA ASN A 9 -2.12 20.58 2.18
C ASN A 9 -2.03 19.53 1.07
N GLY A 10 -1.51 18.34 1.35
CA GLY A 10 -1.48 17.24 0.38
C GLY A 10 -2.88 16.87 -0.10
N VAL A 11 -3.85 16.77 0.81
CA VAL A 11 -5.25 16.53 0.46
C VAL A 11 -5.83 17.69 -0.38
N ARG A 12 -5.53 18.94 -0.02
CA ARG A 12 -5.98 20.11 -0.80
C ARG A 12 -5.43 20.13 -2.22
N VAL A 13 -4.14 19.86 -2.38
CA VAL A 13 -3.50 19.79 -3.69
C VAL A 13 -4.14 18.70 -4.55
N SER A 14 -4.40 17.52 -3.99
CA SER A 14 -5.08 16.44 -4.71
C SER A 14 -6.48 16.83 -5.21
N PHE A 15 -7.28 17.51 -4.37
CA PHE A 15 -8.59 18.02 -4.77
C PHE A 15 -8.48 19.06 -5.88
N GLU A 16 -7.49 19.96 -5.80
CA GLU A 16 -7.21 20.97 -6.83
C GLU A 16 -6.82 20.32 -8.17
N GLU A 17 -5.88 19.36 -8.16
CA GLU A 17 -5.42 18.62 -9.35
C GLU A 17 -6.58 17.90 -10.05
N ASN A 18 -7.58 17.45 -9.29
CA ASN A 18 -8.75 16.75 -9.80
C ASN A 18 -9.98 17.65 -10.01
N ASN A 19 -9.86 18.98 -9.89
CA ASN A 19 -10.98 19.92 -9.94
C ASN A 19 -12.18 19.52 -9.05
N SER A 20 -11.90 18.96 -7.87
CA SER A 20 -12.89 18.46 -6.92
C SER A 20 -13.22 19.49 -5.85
N GLY A 21 -14.52 19.67 -5.56
CA GLY A 21 -15.00 20.56 -4.49
C GLY A 21 -15.13 19.86 -3.13
N GLY A 22 -15.42 20.62 -2.07
CA GLY A 22 -15.76 20.07 -0.75
C GLY A 22 -14.58 19.66 0.13
N VAL A 23 -13.37 20.15 -0.17
CA VAL A 23 -12.15 19.71 0.53
C VAL A 23 -12.12 20.09 2.02
N ASN A 24 -12.74 21.21 2.39
CA ASN A 24 -12.78 21.63 3.79
C ASN A 24 -13.66 20.71 4.62
N GLU A 25 -14.81 20.30 4.07
CA GLU A 25 -15.71 19.32 4.68
C GLU A 25 -15.03 17.95 4.74
N TYR A 26 -14.34 17.55 3.68
CA TYR A 26 -13.61 16.28 3.62
C TYR A 26 -12.50 16.19 4.68
N ILE A 27 -11.65 17.22 4.78
CA ILE A 27 -10.54 17.26 5.75
C ILE A 27 -11.05 17.35 7.19
N ALA A 28 -12.23 17.94 7.42
CA ALA A 28 -12.85 17.98 8.73
C ALA A 28 -13.58 16.67 9.11
N ASP A 29 -13.67 15.67 8.22
CA ASP A 29 -14.42 14.44 8.46
C ASP A 29 -13.71 13.51 9.46
N ASN A 30 -14.17 13.55 10.71
CA ASN A 30 -13.72 12.70 11.80
C ASN A 30 -14.65 11.51 12.07
N LYS A 31 -15.54 11.17 11.14
CA LYS A 31 -16.58 10.13 11.33
C LYS A 31 -16.51 9.02 10.29
N SER A 32 -16.31 9.37 9.02
CA SER A 32 -16.31 8.39 7.95
C SER A 32 -15.06 7.51 8.01
N THR A 33 -15.26 6.21 7.96
CA THR A 33 -14.21 5.19 7.89
C THR A 33 -14.31 4.44 6.55
N PRO A 34 -13.29 3.65 6.16
CA PRO A 34 -13.42 2.74 5.03
C PRO A 34 -14.66 1.86 5.14
N GLY A 35 -15.46 1.79 4.07
CA GLY A 35 -16.62 0.92 3.99
C GLY A 35 -16.25 -0.51 3.59
N SER A 36 -17.18 -1.47 3.75
CA SER A 36 -16.97 -2.85 3.28
C SER A 36 -17.12 -2.97 1.76
N PHE A 37 -16.39 -3.91 1.18
CA PHE A 37 -16.63 -4.41 -0.17
C PHE A 37 -17.71 -5.49 -0.15
N ILE A 38 -18.80 -5.25 -0.90
CA ILE A 38 -19.87 -6.22 -1.14
C ILE A 38 -19.79 -6.66 -2.60
N ASP A 39 -19.55 -7.95 -2.81
CA ASP A 39 -19.56 -8.58 -4.11
C ASP A 39 -21.02 -8.84 -4.54
N ASN A 40 -21.49 -8.05 -5.51
CA ASN A 40 -22.87 -8.14 -6.01
C ASN A 40 -23.11 -9.32 -6.97
N VAL A 41 -22.06 -10.02 -7.41
CA VAL A 41 -22.16 -11.11 -8.39
C VAL A 41 -21.64 -12.45 -7.86
N GLY A 42 -20.93 -12.43 -6.73
CA GLY A 42 -20.39 -13.61 -6.07
C GLY A 42 -20.56 -13.57 -4.55
N SER A 43 -19.53 -14.00 -3.84
CA SER A 43 -19.54 -14.10 -2.37
C SER A 43 -18.24 -13.61 -1.74
N ASP A 44 -17.38 -12.94 -2.52
CA ASP A 44 -16.04 -12.54 -2.08
C ASP A 44 -16.09 -11.18 -1.34
N ASN A 45 -16.99 -11.08 -0.37
CA ASN A 45 -17.17 -9.89 0.47
C ASN A 45 -15.93 -9.65 1.34
N TYR A 46 -15.60 -8.38 1.59
CA TYR A 46 -14.49 -8.00 2.46
C TYR A 46 -14.87 -6.83 3.38
N THR A 47 -14.54 -6.95 4.66
CA THR A 47 -14.69 -5.87 5.63
C THR A 47 -13.30 -5.44 6.07
N PHE A 48 -13.00 -4.17 5.86
CA PHE A 48 -11.73 -3.59 6.27
C PHE A 48 -11.66 -3.53 7.81
N SER A 49 -10.48 -3.83 8.34
CA SER A 49 -10.17 -3.66 9.76
C SER A 49 -9.81 -2.22 10.11
N SER A 50 -9.31 -1.46 9.13
CA SER A 50 -9.02 -0.03 9.26
C SER A 50 -10.27 0.75 9.65
N ILE A 51 -10.11 1.53 10.71
CA ILE A 51 -11.12 2.49 11.19
C ILE A 51 -10.62 3.93 11.05
N ILE A 52 -9.62 4.16 10.19
CA ILE A 52 -8.99 5.47 10.06
C ILE A 52 -9.97 6.48 9.46
N THR A 53 -10.09 7.65 10.10
CA THR A 53 -10.89 8.77 9.60
C THR A 53 -10.02 9.80 8.90
N VAL A 54 -10.62 10.67 8.08
CA VAL A 54 -9.88 11.67 7.29
C VAL A 54 -9.28 12.77 8.18
N ALA A 55 -10.03 13.29 9.14
CA ALA A 55 -9.55 14.40 9.97
C ALA A 55 -8.27 14.03 10.71
N TRP A 56 -7.29 14.93 10.66
CA TRP A 56 -6.06 14.77 11.42
C TRP A 56 -6.35 14.74 12.93
N ASN A 57 -5.65 13.86 13.64
CA ASN A 57 -5.72 13.77 15.09
C ASN A 57 -4.31 13.82 15.67
N GLU A 58 -3.96 14.95 16.29
CA GLU A 58 -2.62 15.12 16.87
C GLU A 58 -2.38 14.19 18.07
N ASN A 59 -3.43 13.67 18.70
CA ASN A 59 -3.32 12.74 19.83
C ASN A 59 -3.21 11.27 19.42
N SER A 60 -3.36 10.95 18.13
CA SER A 60 -3.20 9.59 17.62
C SER A 60 -1.77 9.09 17.75
N ASN A 61 -1.62 7.77 17.85
CA ASN A 61 -0.30 7.15 17.90
C ASN A 61 0.41 7.26 16.52
N PHE A 62 1.68 6.88 16.48
CA PHE A 62 2.48 6.99 15.25
C PHE A 62 1.88 6.20 14.07
N GLU A 63 1.41 4.97 14.29
CA GLU A 63 0.88 4.12 13.22
C GLU A 63 -0.44 4.64 12.67
N GLU A 64 -1.33 5.14 13.52
CA GLU A 64 -2.56 5.81 13.08
C GLU A 64 -2.28 7.08 12.27
N LYS A 65 -1.29 7.88 12.68
CA LYS A 65 -0.85 9.06 11.91
C LYS A 65 -0.26 8.64 10.57
N LEU A 66 0.57 7.59 10.55
CA LEU A 66 1.18 7.06 9.32
C LEU A 66 0.13 6.48 8.37
N GLU A 67 -0.81 5.69 8.87
CA GLU A 67 -1.92 5.13 8.09
C GLU A 67 -2.72 6.23 7.40
N ARG A 68 -3.08 7.29 8.14
CA ARG A 68 -3.80 8.43 7.61
C ARG A 68 -3.02 9.12 6.48
N VAL A 69 -1.73 9.37 6.69
CA VAL A 69 -0.86 9.99 5.68
C VAL A 69 -0.75 9.11 4.42
N ILE A 70 -0.42 7.83 4.58
CA ILE A 70 -0.19 6.94 3.43
C ILE A 70 -1.49 6.66 2.69
N THR A 71 -2.62 6.53 3.38
CA THR A 71 -3.93 6.34 2.74
C THR A 71 -4.30 7.53 1.86
N GLN A 72 -4.16 8.78 2.37
CA GLN A 72 -4.41 9.96 1.54
C GLN A 72 -3.39 10.12 0.42
N LYS A 73 -2.11 9.78 0.65
CA LYS A 73 -1.09 9.76 -0.39
C LYS A 73 -1.47 8.77 -1.50
N TRP A 74 -1.92 7.58 -1.13
CA TRP A 74 -2.34 6.54 -2.07
C TRP A 74 -3.51 6.99 -2.95
N ILE A 75 -4.50 7.68 -2.37
CA ILE A 75 -5.63 8.27 -3.12
C ILE A 75 -5.11 9.35 -4.09
N ALA A 76 -4.26 10.26 -3.62
CA ALA A 76 -3.74 11.37 -4.40
C ALA A 76 -2.84 10.94 -5.58
N MET A 77 -2.13 9.82 -5.45
CA MET A 77 -1.21 9.34 -6.49
C MET A 77 -1.89 8.55 -7.62
N TYR A 78 -3.19 8.29 -7.56
CA TYR A 78 -3.87 7.57 -8.63
C TYR A 78 -3.64 8.28 -9.99
N PRO A 79 -3.24 7.57 -11.07
CA PRO A 79 -3.15 6.10 -11.22
C PRO A 79 -1.73 5.50 -11.12
N ASP A 80 -0.78 6.12 -10.42
CA ASP A 80 0.60 5.60 -10.25
C ASP A 80 0.63 4.35 -9.33
N GLY A 81 0.34 3.20 -9.93
CA GLY A 81 0.38 1.89 -9.28
C GLY A 81 1.76 1.48 -8.74
N PRO A 82 2.88 1.67 -9.48
CA PRO A 82 4.21 1.35 -8.99
C PRO A 82 4.58 2.04 -7.66
N GLU A 83 4.28 3.32 -7.52
CA GLU A 83 4.54 4.05 -6.27
C GLU A 83 3.58 3.58 -5.16
N GLY A 84 2.28 3.46 -5.46
CA GLY A 84 1.30 2.93 -4.50
C GLY A 84 1.66 1.53 -3.96
N TRP A 85 2.13 0.63 -4.83
CA TRP A 85 2.57 -0.71 -4.44
C TRP A 85 3.88 -0.69 -3.62
N SER A 86 4.78 0.25 -3.91
CA SER A 86 6.01 0.41 -3.13
C SER A 86 5.71 0.91 -1.72
N GLU A 87 4.78 1.85 -1.57
CA GLU A 87 4.36 2.40 -0.28
C GLU A 87 3.59 1.38 0.57
N TYR A 88 2.69 0.60 -0.05
CA TYR A 88 2.00 -0.49 0.64
C TYR A 88 3.00 -1.53 1.16
N ARG A 89 3.96 -1.95 0.34
CA ARG A 89 5.01 -2.88 0.80
C ARG A 89 5.85 -2.30 1.93
N ARG A 90 6.13 -1.00 1.90
CA ARG A 90 7.00 -0.33 2.88
C ARG A 90 6.31 -0.11 4.21
N THR A 91 5.01 0.15 4.20
CA THR A 91 4.26 0.65 5.37
C THR A 91 3.10 -0.23 5.81
N GLY A 92 2.59 -1.10 4.94
CA GLY A 92 1.36 -1.87 5.14
C GLY A 92 0.08 -1.10 4.81
N TYR A 93 0.17 0.18 4.40
CA TYR A 93 -0.98 1.04 4.19
C TYR A 93 -1.16 1.47 2.72
N PRO A 94 -2.41 1.75 2.28
CA PRO A 94 -3.66 1.45 2.99
C PRO A 94 -3.88 -0.06 3.14
N GLU A 95 -4.84 -0.46 3.98
CA GLU A 95 -5.28 -1.86 4.01
C GLU A 95 -5.83 -2.23 2.62
N LEU A 96 -5.31 -3.31 2.02
CA LEU A 96 -5.73 -3.81 0.73
C LEU A 96 -6.44 -5.15 0.88
N ILE A 97 -7.48 -5.36 0.07
CA ILE A 97 -8.20 -6.64 0.01
C ILE A 97 -7.22 -7.73 -0.45
N PRO A 98 -6.98 -8.78 0.36
CA PRO A 98 -6.14 -9.90 -0.05
C PRO A 98 -6.72 -10.65 -1.24
N VAL A 99 -5.86 -11.34 -2.01
CA VAL A 99 -6.35 -12.20 -3.08
C VAL A 99 -7.18 -13.35 -2.53
N VAL A 100 -8.38 -13.56 -3.07
CA VAL A 100 -9.28 -14.66 -2.67
C VAL A 100 -8.66 -16.03 -2.98
N ARG A 101 -7.94 -16.13 -4.11
CA ARG A 101 -7.28 -17.34 -4.57
C ARG A 101 -5.79 -17.10 -4.73
N ASN A 102 -5.00 -17.80 -3.93
CA ASN A 102 -3.55 -17.76 -4.01
C ASN A 102 -3.00 -19.04 -4.64
N SER A 103 -2.57 -18.95 -5.90
CA SER A 103 -1.96 -20.05 -6.66
C SER A 103 -0.44 -19.94 -6.74
N SER A 104 0.20 -19.25 -5.79
CA SER A 104 1.66 -19.08 -5.75
C SER A 104 2.45 -20.32 -5.33
N ASN A 105 1.76 -21.45 -5.08
CA ASN A 105 2.35 -22.68 -4.55
C ASN A 105 3.14 -22.45 -3.24
N GLY A 106 2.62 -21.57 -2.36
CA GLY A 106 3.25 -21.20 -1.10
C GLY A 106 4.39 -20.19 -1.21
N GLY A 107 4.72 -19.71 -2.42
CA GLY A 107 5.79 -18.73 -2.63
C GLY A 107 5.45 -17.29 -2.28
N VAL A 108 4.17 -16.98 -2.04
CA VAL A 108 3.67 -15.67 -1.62
C VAL A 108 2.64 -15.87 -0.52
N ASP A 109 2.80 -15.17 0.60
CA ASP A 109 1.80 -15.14 1.66
C ASP A 109 0.58 -14.29 1.23
N THR A 110 -0.64 -14.79 1.48
CA THR A 110 -1.87 -14.13 1.01
C THR A 110 -2.11 -12.78 1.69
N GLN A 111 -1.82 -12.67 2.98
CA GLN A 111 -2.08 -11.46 3.77
C GLN A 111 -1.00 -10.42 3.54
N LEU A 112 0.25 -10.86 3.51
CA LEU A 112 1.38 -10.01 3.19
C LEU A 112 1.36 -9.59 1.73
N GLN A 113 0.83 -10.40 0.80
CA GLN A 113 0.80 -10.17 -0.65
C GLN A 113 2.18 -10.10 -1.33
N VAL A 114 2.21 -9.82 -2.64
CA VAL A 114 3.44 -9.81 -3.44
C VAL A 114 4.42 -8.74 -2.97
N ARG A 115 5.67 -9.11 -2.70
CA ARG A 115 6.75 -8.25 -2.17
C ARG A 115 7.75 -7.80 -3.24
N ARG A 116 7.88 -8.55 -4.33
CA ARG A 116 8.71 -8.19 -5.50
C ARG A 116 8.31 -9.00 -6.73
N LEU A 117 8.85 -8.64 -7.89
CA LEU A 117 8.86 -9.51 -9.05
C LEU A 117 10.14 -10.37 -9.04
N PRO A 118 10.06 -11.68 -9.35
CA PRO A 118 11.24 -12.51 -9.52
C PRO A 118 12.08 -12.05 -10.71
N TYR A 119 13.36 -12.42 -10.74
CA TYR A 119 14.18 -12.17 -11.92
C TYR A 119 13.55 -12.83 -13.15
N THR A 120 13.61 -12.13 -14.28
CA THR A 120 13.01 -12.59 -15.53
C THR A 120 13.65 -13.88 -16.01
N ARG A 121 12.91 -14.62 -16.84
CA ARG A 121 13.43 -15.85 -17.45
C ARG A 121 14.67 -15.56 -18.31
N ASP A 122 14.68 -14.45 -19.04
CA ASP A 122 15.79 -14.09 -19.93
C ASP A 122 17.08 -13.80 -19.16
N GLU A 123 16.99 -13.10 -18.01
CA GLU A 123 18.16 -12.90 -17.13
C GLU A 123 18.71 -14.23 -16.61
N LYS A 124 17.83 -15.18 -16.27
CA LYS A 124 18.23 -16.52 -15.80
C LYS A 124 18.96 -17.32 -16.88
N ILE A 125 18.61 -17.13 -18.15
CA ILE A 125 19.23 -17.84 -19.28
C ILE A 125 20.52 -17.15 -19.72
N ASN A 126 20.48 -15.83 -19.91
CA ASN A 126 21.54 -15.09 -20.58
C ASN A 126 22.55 -14.45 -19.61
N ASN A 127 22.22 -14.33 -18.32
CA ASN A 127 23.03 -13.65 -17.31
C ASN A 127 23.04 -14.39 -15.96
N SER A 128 23.30 -15.70 -15.99
CA SER A 128 23.24 -16.57 -14.80
C SER A 128 24.14 -16.11 -13.65
N SER A 129 25.33 -15.56 -13.96
CA SER A 129 26.25 -14.99 -12.97
C SER A 129 25.67 -13.74 -12.29
N GLY A 130 25.07 -12.83 -13.07
CA GLY A 130 24.38 -11.64 -12.57
C GLY A 130 23.22 -12.01 -11.64
N VAL A 131 22.35 -12.95 -12.08
CA VAL A 131 21.24 -13.45 -11.25
C VAL A 131 21.75 -14.07 -9.96
N SER A 132 22.82 -14.89 -10.02
CA SER A 132 23.39 -15.51 -8.82
C SER A 132 23.90 -14.48 -7.81
N SER A 133 24.57 -13.42 -8.29
CA SER A 133 24.99 -12.30 -7.43
C SER A 133 23.80 -11.53 -6.84
N GLY A 134 22.75 -11.32 -7.64
CA GLY A 134 21.53 -10.63 -7.22
C GLY A 134 20.73 -11.42 -6.20
N ILE A 135 20.68 -12.75 -6.30
CA ILE A 135 20.05 -13.63 -5.31
C ILE A 135 20.84 -13.60 -3.99
N ALA A 136 22.17 -13.62 -4.05
CA ALA A 136 23.01 -13.50 -2.87
C ALA A 136 22.77 -12.15 -2.14
N ALA A 137 22.65 -11.05 -2.90
CA ALA A 137 22.34 -9.73 -2.34
C ALA A 137 20.89 -9.61 -1.81
N LEU A 138 19.94 -10.33 -2.43
CA LEU A 138 18.54 -10.36 -1.98
C LEU A 138 18.41 -11.02 -0.60
N GLY A 139 19.27 -11.99 -0.27
CA GLY A 139 19.26 -12.67 1.04
C GLY A 139 18.04 -13.57 1.24
N GLY A 140 17.46 -14.09 0.16
CA GLY A 140 16.28 -14.95 0.18
C GLY A 140 16.01 -15.62 -1.17
N GLN A 141 14.89 -16.34 -1.28
CA GLN A 141 14.52 -17.02 -2.52
C GLN A 141 14.14 -16.04 -3.62
N ASP A 142 14.44 -16.35 -4.88
CA ASP A 142 13.96 -15.57 -6.03
C ASP A 142 12.51 -15.91 -6.39
N ASN A 143 11.59 -15.45 -5.54
CA ASN A 143 10.15 -15.54 -5.75
C ASN A 143 9.48 -14.21 -5.40
N GLY A 144 8.15 -14.17 -5.49
CA GLY A 144 7.36 -12.98 -5.20
C GLY A 144 7.21 -12.65 -3.71
N GLY A 145 7.54 -13.58 -2.80
CA GLY A 145 7.37 -13.42 -1.36
C GLY A 145 8.56 -12.80 -0.63
N THR A 146 9.75 -12.80 -1.24
CA THR A 146 10.95 -12.24 -0.60
C THR A 146 10.90 -10.71 -0.53
N LYS A 147 11.00 -10.16 0.68
CA LYS A 147 11.05 -8.71 0.95
C LYS A 147 12.29 -8.05 0.37
N LEU A 148 12.17 -6.81 -0.10
CA LEU A 148 13.29 -5.99 -0.55
C LEU A 148 14.02 -5.34 0.63
N TRP A 149 15.20 -4.75 0.37
CA TRP A 149 16.06 -4.20 1.42
C TRP A 149 15.42 -3.07 2.24
N TRP A 150 14.42 -2.37 1.70
CA TRP A 150 13.67 -1.30 2.37
C TRP A 150 12.37 -1.77 3.03
N ASP A 151 11.88 -2.97 2.71
CA ASP A 151 10.69 -3.57 3.32
C ASP A 151 11.09 -4.22 4.65
N LYS A 152 11.19 -3.39 5.69
CA LYS A 152 11.69 -3.76 7.02
C LYS A 152 10.66 -3.67 8.13
N LYS A 153 9.48 -3.10 7.86
CA LYS A 153 8.39 -3.07 8.84
C LYS A 153 7.93 -4.50 9.15
N ALA A 154 7.63 -4.76 10.41
CA ALA A 154 6.91 -5.96 10.80
C ALA A 154 5.45 -5.78 10.32
N HIS A 155 4.98 -6.74 9.54
CA HIS A 155 3.61 -6.78 9.01
C HIS A 155 2.89 -7.95 9.68
#